data_AF-A0AAV2PLE8-F1
#
_entry.id   AF-A0AAV2PLE8-F1
#
_cell.length_a   1.000
_cell.length_b   1.000
_cell.length_c   1.000
_cell.angle_alpha   90.00
_cell.angle_beta   90.00
_cell.angle_gamma   90.00
#
_symmetry.space_group_name_H-M   'P 1'
#
loop_
_entity.id
_entity.type
_entity.pdbx_description
1 polymer ?
#
loop_
_entity_poly.entity_id
_entity_poly.type
_entity_poly.pdbx_seq_one_letter_code
_entity_poly.pdbx_strand_id
1 'polypeptide(L)'
;SAGKAYSVMAKVSEENAIWMKLCRFHWTPQQIDHVMRLHKELQVKKNWQQVFDRLRKAYGLKEEYPENIHLCRNCSCMYWESYGHPCRTDNIILSEERGGEEAALINQENIKPDVTYLIVTPQEFLKYFHL
;
A
#
# COMPACT_ATOMS: atom_id res chain seq x y z
N SER A 1 -13.11 -18.32 -42.83
CA SER A 1 -12.07 -17.43 -42.24
C SER A 1 -12.60 -16.23 -41.46
N ALA A 2 -13.87 -16.18 -41.02
CA ALA A 2 -14.42 -15.07 -40.23
C ALA A 2 -14.36 -15.28 -38.70
N GLY A 3 -14.49 -16.53 -38.21
CA GLY A 3 -14.51 -16.84 -36.77
C GLY A 3 -13.21 -16.55 -36.01
N LYS A 4 -12.04 -16.59 -36.68
CA LYS A 4 -10.75 -16.25 -36.07
C LYS A 4 -10.56 -14.75 -35.82
N ALA A 5 -11.20 -13.89 -36.61
CA ALA A 5 -11.12 -12.44 -36.40
C ALA A 5 -11.94 -12.01 -35.16
N TYR A 6 -13.09 -12.66 -34.94
CA TYR A 6 -13.99 -12.33 -33.84
C TYR A 6 -13.40 -12.60 -32.45
N SER A 7 -12.70 -13.73 -32.26
CA SER A 7 -12.06 -14.07 -30.98
C SER A 7 -10.92 -13.12 -30.62
N VAL A 8 -10.14 -12.66 -31.61
CA VAL A 8 -9.07 -11.69 -31.41
C VAL A 8 -9.65 -10.31 -31.05
N MET A 9 -10.71 -9.87 -31.75
CA MET A 9 -11.37 -8.59 -31.44
C MET A 9 -12.05 -8.62 -30.07
N ALA A 10 -12.64 -9.76 -29.67
CA ALA A 10 -13.19 -9.93 -28.32
C ALA A 10 -12.11 -9.79 -27.25
N LYS A 11 -10.96 -10.47 -27.42
CA LYS A 11 -9.83 -10.39 -26.49
C LYS A 11 -9.26 -8.97 -26.37
N VAL A 12 -9.07 -8.28 -27.50
CA VAL A 12 -8.60 -6.88 -27.52
C VAL A 12 -9.61 -5.94 -26.84
N SER A 13 -10.91 -6.18 -27.05
CA SER A 13 -11.97 -5.39 -26.42
C SER A 13 -12.00 -5.59 -24.90
N GLU A 14 -11.83 -6.82 -24.44
CA GLU A 14 -11.69 -7.16 -23.01
C GLU A 14 -10.48 -6.47 -22.39
N GLU A 15 -9.32 -6.57 -23.05
CA GLU A 15 -8.08 -5.96 -22.58
C GLU A 15 -8.22 -4.44 -22.47
N ASN A 16 -8.81 -3.80 -23.49
CA ASN A 16 -9.06 -2.36 -23.47
C ASN A 16 -10.05 -1.94 -22.36
N ALA A 17 -11.06 -2.75 -22.07
CA ALA A 17 -11.99 -2.50 -20.97
C ALA A 17 -11.31 -2.62 -19.59
N ILE A 18 -10.37 -3.56 -19.43
CA ILE A 18 -9.55 -3.68 -18.22
C ILE A 18 -8.72 -2.42 -18.00
N TRP A 19 -8.03 -1.94 -19.04
CA TRP A 19 -7.25 -0.70 -18.96
C TRP A 19 -8.10 0.52 -18.59
N MET A 20 -9.33 0.61 -19.12
CA MET A 20 -10.26 1.67 -18.73
C MET A 20 -10.65 1.59 -17.24
N LYS A 21 -10.93 0.38 -16.73
CA LYS A 21 -11.24 0.18 -15.31
C LYS A 21 -10.05 0.56 -14.43
N LEU A 22 -8.83 0.17 -14.82
CA LEU A 22 -7.59 0.55 -14.14
C LEU A 22 -7.42 2.08 -14.10
N CYS A 23 -7.67 2.77 -15.22
CA CYS A 23 -7.59 4.22 -15.24
C CYS A 23 -8.57 4.87 -14.26
N ARG A 24 -9.82 4.39 -14.22
CA ARG A 24 -10.86 4.92 -13.31
C ARG A 24 -10.62 4.59 -11.84
N PHE A 25 -9.87 3.54 -11.57
CA PHE A 25 -9.47 3.18 -10.21
C PHE A 25 -8.41 4.15 -9.67
N HIS A 26 -7.39 4.47 -10.47
CA HIS A 26 -6.27 5.28 -10.01
C HIS A 26 -6.49 6.80 -10.13
N TRP A 27 -7.30 7.27 -11.07
CA TRP A 27 -7.41 8.71 -11.37
C TRP A 27 -8.85 9.21 -11.41
N THR A 28 -9.02 10.49 -11.08
CA THR A 28 -10.33 11.14 -11.14
C THR A 28 -10.77 11.37 -12.59
N PRO A 29 -12.08 11.48 -12.87
CA PRO A 29 -12.57 11.80 -14.20
C PRO A 29 -11.93 13.07 -14.79
N GLN A 30 -11.66 14.08 -13.96
CA GLN A 30 -11.04 15.33 -14.39
C GLN A 30 -9.59 15.14 -14.87
N GLN A 31 -8.81 14.27 -14.20
CA GLN A 31 -7.43 13.93 -14.60
C GLN A 31 -7.42 13.15 -15.91
N ILE A 32 -8.35 12.20 -16.07
CA ILE A 32 -8.53 11.43 -17.29
C ILE A 32 -8.90 12.35 -18.45
N ASP A 33 -9.89 13.22 -18.26
CA ASP A 33 -10.33 14.18 -19.28
C ASP A 33 -9.26 15.20 -19.64
N HIS A 34 -8.40 15.59 -18.69
CA HIS A 34 -7.28 16.47 -18.96
C HIS A 34 -6.26 15.80 -19.92
N VAL A 35 -5.81 14.58 -19.61
CA VAL A 35 -4.87 13.84 -20.47
C VAL A 35 -5.46 13.57 -21.85
N MET A 36 -6.74 13.20 -21.89
CA MET A 36 -7.47 12.96 -23.14
C MET A 36 -7.60 14.20 -24.02
N ARG A 37 -7.74 15.40 -23.43
CA ARG A 37 -7.77 16.66 -24.19
C ARG A 37 -6.40 17.07 -24.70
N LEU A 38 -5.34 16.80 -23.92
CA LEU A 38 -3.95 17.06 -24.33
C LEU A 38 -3.51 16.13 -25.48
N HIS A 39 -3.96 14.88 -25.45
CA HIS A 39 -3.61 13.85 -26.42
C HIS A 39 -4.82 13.41 -27.24
N LYS A 40 -5.25 14.25 -28.19
CA LYS A 40 -6.43 14.02 -29.02
C LYS A 40 -6.37 12.71 -29.82
N GLU A 41 -5.17 12.21 -30.12
CA GLU A 41 -4.93 10.92 -30.77
C GLU A 41 -5.47 9.73 -29.96
N LEU A 42 -5.53 9.85 -28.63
CA LEU A 42 -6.04 8.81 -27.73
C LEU A 42 -7.56 8.69 -27.80
N GLN A 43 -8.25 9.81 -28.05
CA GLN A 43 -9.70 9.86 -28.22
C GLN A 43 -10.17 9.11 -29.47
N VAL A 44 -9.41 9.23 -30.57
CA VAL A 44 -9.77 8.61 -31.86
C VAL A 44 -9.60 7.09 -31.82
N LYS A 45 -8.52 6.60 -31.18
CA LYS A 45 -8.20 5.17 -31.16
C LYS A 45 -8.72 4.43 -29.93
N LYS A 46 -9.23 5.14 -28.91
CA LYS A 46 -9.66 4.59 -27.60
C LYS A 46 -8.67 3.56 -27.04
N ASN A 47 -7.37 3.80 -27.17
CA ASN A 47 -6.35 2.90 -26.65
C ASN A 47 -6.09 3.22 -25.18
N TRP A 48 -6.83 2.57 -24.28
CA TRP A 48 -6.77 2.84 -22.84
C TRP A 48 -5.44 2.46 -22.20
N GLN A 49 -4.66 1.55 -22.81
CA GLN A 49 -3.31 1.25 -22.34
C GLN A 49 -2.39 2.47 -22.47
N GLN A 50 -2.45 3.17 -23.61
CA GLN A 50 -1.67 4.39 -23.79
C GLN A 50 -2.15 5.52 -22.87
N VAL A 51 -3.45 5.60 -22.62
CA VAL A 51 -4.03 6.54 -21.66
C VAL A 51 -3.47 6.27 -20.25
N PHE A 52 -3.43 5.00 -19.85
CA PHE A 52 -2.85 4.58 -18.57
C PHE A 52 -1.39 5.01 -18.44
N ASP A 53 -0.55 4.78 -19.46
CA ASP A 53 0.85 5.19 -19.43
C ASP A 53 1.04 6.70 -19.32
N ARG A 54 0.17 7.49 -19.96
CA ARG A 54 0.20 8.96 -19.86
C ARG A 54 -0.24 9.44 -18.49
N LEU A 55 -1.33 8.87 -17.96
CA LEU A 55 -1.83 9.20 -16.63
C LEU A 55 -0.82 8.83 -15.54
N ARG A 56 -0.21 7.65 -15.63
CA ARG A 56 0.87 7.21 -14.73
C ARG A 56 2.05 8.18 -14.72
N LYS A 57 2.45 8.69 -15.89
CA LYS A 57 3.55 9.66 -15.99
C LYS A 57 3.16 11.05 -15.46
N ALA A 58 1.91 11.47 -15.63
CA ALA A 58 1.44 12.80 -15.27
C ALA A 58 1.07 12.94 -13.78
N TYR A 59 0.46 11.89 -13.20
CA TYR A 59 -0.15 11.96 -11.86
C TYR A 59 0.33 10.87 -10.90
N GLY A 60 1.18 9.94 -11.34
CA GLY A 60 1.56 8.76 -10.54
C GLY A 60 0.40 7.76 -10.42
N LEU A 61 0.60 6.65 -9.69
CA LEU A 61 -0.46 5.69 -9.38
C LEU A 61 -1.06 5.99 -8.01
N LYS A 62 -2.37 5.82 -7.87
CA LYS A 62 -3.00 5.76 -6.55
C LYS A 62 -2.68 4.41 -5.94
N GLU A 63 -1.82 4.40 -4.93
CA GLU A 63 -1.47 3.21 -4.17
C GLU A 63 -2.28 3.20 -2.88
N GLU A 64 -3.31 2.35 -2.84
CA GLU A 64 -4.03 2.04 -1.60
C GLU A 64 -3.40 0.78 -1.02
N TYR A 65 -2.65 0.95 0.07
CA TYR A 65 -2.17 -0.18 0.85
C TYR A 65 -3.18 -0.48 1.95
N PRO A 66 -3.51 -1.77 2.17
CA PRO A 66 -4.50 -2.15 3.17
C PRO A 66 -4.06 -1.77 4.58
N GLU A 67 -2.75 -1.81 4.87
CA GLU A 67 -2.19 -1.45 6.18
C GLU A 67 -0.82 -0.78 6.00
N ASN A 68 -0.46 0.11 6.93
CA ASN A 68 0.86 0.73 6.98
C ASN A 68 1.80 -0.08 7.90
N ILE A 69 3.09 -0.09 7.58
CA ILE A 69 4.13 -0.61 8.49
C ILE A 69 4.48 0.51 9.47
N HIS A 70 4.68 0.16 10.73
CA HIS A 70 5.28 1.04 11.71
C HIS A 70 6.73 0.61 11.98
N LEU A 71 7.65 1.56 11.98
CA LEU A 71 9.04 1.38 12.41
C LEU A 71 9.20 1.96 13.82
N CYS A 72 9.56 1.11 14.77
CA CYS A 72 9.86 1.57 16.12
C CYS A 72 11.25 2.20 16.20
N ARG A 73 11.35 3.39 16.80
CA ARG A 73 12.64 4.06 17.04
C ARG A 73 13.45 3.44 18.18
N ASN A 74 12.84 2.60 19.01
CA ASN A 74 13.48 2.02 20.20
C ASN A 74 14.21 0.70 19.90
N CYS A 75 13.57 -0.21 19.16
CA CYS A 75 14.18 -1.49 18.75
C CYS A 75 14.46 -1.61 17.24
N SER A 76 14.14 -0.59 16.43
CA SER A 76 14.25 -0.65 14.96
C SER A 76 13.44 -1.77 14.29
N CYS A 77 12.47 -2.36 15.00
CA CYS A 77 11.58 -3.37 14.46
C CYS A 77 10.49 -2.75 13.57
N MET A 78 10.19 -3.41 12.46
CA MET A 78 9.04 -3.13 11.62
C MET A 78 7.88 -4.05 11.99
N TYR A 79 6.68 -3.49 12.13
CA TYR A 79 5.48 -4.23 12.55
C TYR A 79 4.21 -3.64 11.90
N TRP A 80 3.19 -4.49 11.75
CA TRP A 80 1.85 -4.07 11.37
C TRP A 80 1.09 -3.58 12.60
N GLU A 81 0.35 -2.47 12.47
CA GLU A 81 -0.43 -1.91 13.58
C GLU A 81 -1.40 -2.95 14.18
N SER A 82 -2.04 -3.73 13.32
CA SER A 82 -3.02 -4.77 13.66
C SER A 82 -2.44 -5.91 14.52
N TYR A 83 -1.13 -6.19 14.42
CA TYR A 83 -0.45 -7.27 15.15
C TYR A 83 0.32 -6.79 16.39
N GLY A 84 0.41 -5.47 16.60
CA GLY A 84 1.11 -4.88 17.74
C GLY A 84 2.64 -4.96 17.65
N HIS A 85 3.31 -4.32 18.60
CA HIS A 85 4.77 -4.12 18.56
C HIS A 85 5.53 -5.06 19.51
N PRO A 86 6.60 -5.75 19.05
CA PRO A 86 7.33 -6.74 19.86
C PRO A 86 8.20 -6.20 21.00
N CYS A 87 8.56 -4.90 21.06
CA CYS A 87 9.41 -4.39 22.17
C CYS A 87 8.75 -4.53 23.57
N ARG A 88 7.47 -4.90 23.68
CA ARG A 88 6.79 -5.08 24.98
C ARG A 88 6.71 -6.54 25.45
N THR A 89 7.19 -7.51 24.67
CA THR A 89 7.03 -8.93 25.00
C THR A 89 8.05 -9.44 26.02
N ASP A 90 9.10 -8.68 26.34
CA ASP A 90 10.14 -9.10 27.31
C ASP A 90 9.69 -9.07 28.79
N ASN A 91 8.43 -8.78 29.10
CA ASN A 91 7.89 -8.93 30.46
C ASN A 91 6.88 -10.08 30.62
N ILE A 92 6.77 -10.97 29.63
CA ILE A 92 5.97 -12.19 29.78
C ILE A 92 6.90 -13.37 29.51
N ILE A 93 7.66 -13.74 30.54
CA ILE A 93 8.08 -15.09 30.96
C ILE A 93 9.33 -14.85 31.80
N LEU A 94 9.16 -14.68 33.11
CA LEU A 94 10.12 -15.12 34.13
C LEU A 94 9.42 -15.09 35.50
N SER A 95 8.56 -16.07 35.77
CA SER A 95 8.41 -16.72 37.09
C SER A 95 7.17 -17.62 37.16
N GLU A 96 7.17 -18.73 36.43
CA GLU A 96 6.41 -19.92 36.85
C GLU A 96 7.38 -20.95 37.43
N GLU A 97 8.24 -20.53 38.36
CA GLU A 97 8.84 -21.47 39.30
C GLU A 97 8.93 -20.83 40.69
N ARG A 98 8.25 -21.50 41.63
CA ARG A 98 8.43 -21.47 43.10
C ARG A 98 7.86 -20.25 43.83
N GLY A 99 6.62 -20.45 44.26
CA GLY A 99 6.18 -20.29 45.65
C GLY A 99 6.70 -19.11 46.46
N GLY A 100 5.78 -18.20 46.77
CA GLY A 100 5.83 -17.37 47.98
C GLY A 100 6.39 -15.96 47.80
N GLU A 101 5.54 -15.00 48.12
CA GLU A 101 5.85 -13.65 48.62
C GLU A 101 6.13 -12.53 47.59
N GLU A 102 5.17 -11.60 47.56
CA GLU A 102 5.31 -10.18 47.22
C GLU A 102 5.67 -9.81 45.77
N ALA A 103 4.70 -10.02 44.86
CA ALA A 103 4.66 -9.29 43.59
C ALA A 103 4.32 -7.82 43.85
N ALA A 104 5.33 -7.05 44.23
CA ALA A 104 5.27 -5.60 44.27
C ALA A 104 4.76 -5.11 42.91
N LEU A 105 3.60 -4.46 42.94
CA LEU A 105 3.02 -3.72 41.83
C LEU A 105 4.05 -2.68 41.36
N ILE A 106 4.85 -3.03 40.35
CA ILE A 106 5.67 -2.02 39.68
C ILE A 106 4.68 -1.17 38.88
N ASN A 107 4.46 0.03 39.41
CA ASN A 107 3.50 1.01 38.96
C ASN A 107 3.53 1.15 37.45
N GLN A 108 2.40 0.76 36.87
CA GLN A 108 2.02 0.85 35.47
C GLN A 108 1.68 2.32 35.11
N GLU A 109 2.52 3.27 35.50
CA GLU A 109 2.30 4.69 35.25
C GLU A 109 3.56 5.32 34.65
N ASN A 110 3.38 5.95 33.49
CA ASN A 110 4.32 6.83 32.78
C ASN A 110 5.35 6.19 31.84
N ILE A 111 4.86 5.54 30.79
CA ILE A 111 5.43 5.82 29.46
C ILE A 111 4.31 6.41 28.62
N LYS A 112 4.28 7.74 28.55
CA LYS A 112 3.48 8.49 27.58
C LYS A 112 3.65 7.82 26.22
N PRO A 113 2.59 7.54 25.44
CA PRO A 113 2.74 7.19 24.04
C PRO A 113 3.06 8.48 23.28
N ASP A 114 4.20 9.09 23.59
CA ASP A 114 4.77 10.14 22.74
C ASP A 114 5.37 9.41 21.53
N VAL A 115 4.47 9.09 20.60
CA VAL A 115 4.65 8.36 19.33
C VAL A 115 6.11 8.06 19.00
N THR A 116 6.63 6.93 19.51
CA THR A 116 8.00 6.46 19.27
C THR A 116 8.12 5.64 17.98
N TYR A 117 7.20 5.82 17.03
CA TYR A 117 7.18 5.08 15.77
C TYR A 117 7.03 6.00 14.56
N LEU A 118 7.58 5.56 13.45
CA LEU A 118 7.43 6.18 12.14
C LEU A 118 6.49 5.31 11.30
N ILE A 119 5.54 5.94 10.59
CA ILE A 119 4.77 5.25 9.56
C ILE A 119 5.68 5.09 8.35
N VAL A 120 5.89 3.84 7.95
CA VAL A 120 6.65 3.46 6.76
C VAL A 120 5.66 3.05 5.70
N THR A 121 5.51 3.91 4.69
CA THR A 121 4.76 3.53 3.50
C THR A 121 5.52 2.42 2.74
N PRO A 122 4.85 1.51 2.03
CA PRO A 122 5.54 0.45 1.29
C PRO A 122 6.57 0.96 0.26
N GLN A 123 6.43 2.18 -0.26
CA GLN A 123 7.42 2.83 -1.14
C GLN A 123 8.68 3.25 -0.37
N GLU A 124 8.54 3.56 0.91
CA GLU A 124 9.65 3.88 1.80
C GLU A 124 10.27 2.65 2.43
N PHE A 125 9.57 1.51 2.45
CA PHE A 125 10.04 0.26 3.04
C PHE A 125 11.47 -0.08 2.63
N LEU A 126 11.77 -0.07 1.33
CA LEU A 126 13.10 -0.39 0.81
C LEU A 126 14.18 0.63 1.21
N LYS A 127 13.82 1.87 1.58
CA LYS A 127 14.79 2.86 2.08
C LYS A 127 15.36 2.49 3.44
N TYR A 128 14.65 1.64 4.21
CA TYR A 128 15.07 1.21 5.55
C TYR A 128 15.93 -0.07 5.53
N PHE A 129 16.13 -0.68 4.35
CA PHE A 129 17.08 -1.78 4.18
C PHE A 129 18.33 -1.26 3.47
N HIS A 130 19.41 -1.11 4.22
CA HIS A 130 20.73 -0.91 3.62
C HIS A 130 21.20 -2.28 3.12
N LEU A 131 21.17 -2.50 1.81
CA LEU A 131 21.81 -3.65 1.14
C LEU A 131 23.30 -3.38 0.90
#